data_AF-A0A2A2LFF1-F1
#
_entry.id   AF-A0A2A2LFF1-F1
#
_cell.length_a   1.000
_cell.length_b   1.000
_cell.length_c   1.000
_cell.angle_alpha   90.00
_cell.angle_beta   90.00
_cell.angle_gamma   90.00
#
_symmetry.space_group_name_H-M   'P 1'
#
loop_
_entity.id
_entity.type
_entity.pdbx_description
1 polymer ?
#
loop_
_entity_poly.entity_id
_entity_poly.type
_entity_poly.pdbx_seq_one_letter_code
_entity_poly.pdbx_strand_id
1 'polypeptide(L)'
;MRATDFWKVYSALITLLLFLFFLLHMKQRTYILDINEALSSSEEDGRYKRRLFGNDEALIFVGGIPRSGTTLIRAMLDAHKDIRCGGETHIIPAFLSFMGSWWDQKWTALNGVTTEVLNDASSAFIMEVIAKHGKLAPRLCNKDPYTALQLPALHRMFPNAKYILMLRDGRAIVHSLIDRQVPVMGWNVSDPQVIYERRANYERISTFHVYYERLVQRPEIEMRRVLAFVDVPFSEDVLHHHEQIGKEVDLNSYESFIS
;
A
#
# COMPACT_ATOMS: atom_id res chain seq x y z
N MET A 1 57.72 -5.69 -36.48
CA MET A 1 57.02 -5.25 -35.24
C MET A 1 57.18 -6.35 -34.21
N ARG A 2 57.81 -6.08 -33.06
CA ARG A 2 58.21 -7.12 -32.09
C ARG A 2 56.98 -7.54 -31.28
N ALA A 3 56.88 -8.82 -30.93
CA ALA A 3 55.76 -9.39 -30.16
C ALA A 3 55.47 -8.65 -28.84
N THR A 4 56.44 -7.92 -28.31
CA THR A 4 56.33 -7.04 -27.14
C THR A 4 55.41 -5.84 -27.34
N ASP A 5 55.26 -5.35 -28.57
CA ASP A 5 54.41 -4.18 -28.89
C ASP A 5 52.93 -4.58 -28.95
N PHE A 6 52.65 -5.82 -29.37
CA PHE A 6 51.29 -6.35 -29.45
C PHE A 6 50.67 -6.54 -28.05
N TRP A 7 51.45 -7.03 -27.09
CA TRP A 7 51.00 -7.20 -25.71
C TRP A 7 50.72 -5.88 -24.99
N LYS A 8 51.48 -4.82 -25.32
CA LYS A 8 51.25 -3.48 -24.77
C LYS A 8 49.96 -2.87 -25.30
N VAL A 9 49.69 -3.01 -26.60
CA VAL A 9 48.44 -2.53 -27.20
C VAL A 9 47.23 -3.32 -26.68
N TYR A 10 47.37 -4.63 -26.52
CA TYR A 10 46.30 -5.49 -26.00
C TYR A 10 45.98 -5.19 -24.52
N SER A 11 47.00 -4.99 -23.70
CA SER A 11 46.84 -4.57 -22.30
C SER A 11 46.17 -3.20 -22.17
N ALA A 12 46.54 -2.24 -23.04
CA ALA A 12 45.93 -0.92 -23.09
C ALA A 12 44.44 -0.97 -23.48
N LEU A 13 44.06 -1.85 -24.41
CA LEU A 13 42.65 -2.03 -24.80
C LEU A 13 41.81 -2.66 -23.68
N ILE A 14 42.34 -3.66 -22.97
CA ILE A 14 41.65 -4.28 -21.83
C ILE A 14 41.47 -3.28 -20.69
N THR A 15 42.50 -2.49 -20.37
CA THR A 15 42.39 -1.46 -19.33
C THR A 15 41.40 -0.37 -19.73
N LEU A 16 41.35 0.04 -21.00
CA LEU A 16 40.34 0.98 -21.49
C LEU A 16 38.91 0.42 -21.41
N LEU A 17 38.73 -0.86 -21.76
CA LEU A 17 37.44 -1.56 -21.66
C LEU A 17 36.97 -1.70 -20.21
N LEU A 18 37.86 -2.08 -19.30
CA LEU A 18 37.56 -2.16 -17.86
C LEU A 18 37.24 -0.78 -17.28
N PHE A 19 37.92 0.27 -17.74
CA PHE A 19 37.65 1.65 -17.34
C PHE A 19 36.29 2.15 -17.87
N LEU A 20 35.94 1.83 -19.12
CA LEU A 20 34.62 2.13 -19.68
C LEU A 20 33.50 1.35 -18.99
N PHE A 21 33.72 0.07 -18.65
CA PHE A 21 32.79 -0.74 -17.86
C PHE A 21 32.61 -0.16 -16.45
N PHE A 22 33.70 0.27 -15.81
CA PHE A 22 33.67 0.97 -14.52
C PHE A 22 32.91 2.30 -14.62
N LEU A 23 33.12 3.10 -15.66
CA LEU A 23 32.37 4.34 -15.90
C LEU A 23 30.88 4.08 -16.16
N LEU A 24 30.52 3.02 -16.87
CA LEU A 24 29.13 2.59 -17.08
C LEU A 24 28.48 2.15 -15.76
N HIS A 25 29.20 1.43 -14.90
CA HIS A 25 28.73 1.07 -13.55
C HIS A 25 28.68 2.28 -12.60
N MET A 26 29.57 3.25 -12.75
CA MET A 26 29.49 4.52 -12.02
C MET A 26 28.29 5.36 -12.46
N LYS A 27 27.84 5.26 -13.72
CA LYS A 27 26.59 5.87 -14.18
C LYS A 27 25.33 5.25 -13.56
N GLN A 28 25.38 3.99 -13.12
CA GLN A 28 24.33 3.38 -12.29
C GLN A 28 24.37 3.83 -10.83
N ARG A 29 25.43 4.52 -10.37
CA ARG A 29 25.48 5.16 -9.04
C ARG A 29 24.83 6.55 -9.00
N THR A 30 24.43 7.11 -10.14
CA THR A 30 23.78 8.44 -10.18
C THR A 30 22.35 8.46 -9.65
N TYR A 31 21.75 7.30 -9.34
CA TYR A 31 20.45 7.21 -8.64
C TYR A 31 20.48 7.70 -7.18
N ILE A 32 21.67 7.99 -6.62
CA ILE A 32 21.79 8.53 -5.26
C ILE A 32 21.60 10.06 -5.22
N LEU A 33 21.75 10.77 -6.34
CA LEU A 33 21.65 12.23 -6.37
C LEU A 33 20.21 12.76 -6.33
N ASP A 34 19.23 12.03 -6.86
CA ASP A 34 17.81 12.41 -6.77
C ASP A 34 17.23 12.21 -5.36
N ILE A 35 17.83 11.33 -4.55
CA ILE A 35 17.40 11.11 -3.16
C ILE A 35 17.70 12.35 -2.32
N ASN A 36 18.83 13.01 -2.53
CA ASN A 36 19.18 14.20 -1.75
C ASN A 36 18.31 15.41 -2.10
N GLU A 37 17.80 15.51 -3.33
CA GLU A 37 16.87 16.57 -3.75
C GLU A 37 15.42 16.30 -3.24
N ALA A 38 15.00 15.04 -3.20
CA ALA A 38 13.77 14.61 -2.56
C ALA A 38 13.81 14.73 -1.02
N LEU A 39 14.98 14.52 -0.41
CA LEU A 39 15.18 14.69 1.04
C LEU A 39 15.31 16.18 1.40
N SER A 40 16.02 16.99 0.61
CA SER A 40 16.19 18.43 0.90
C SER A 40 14.87 19.21 0.75
N SER A 41 14.03 18.85 -0.23
CA SER A 41 12.69 19.43 -0.37
C SER A 41 11.73 19.06 0.77
N SER A 42 12.07 18.05 1.59
CA SER A 42 11.29 17.62 2.75
C SER A 42 11.71 18.27 4.08
N GLU A 43 12.93 18.82 4.16
CA GLU A 43 13.49 19.37 5.39
C GLU A 43 13.17 20.87 5.61
N GLU A 44 12.94 21.65 4.57
CA GLU A 44 12.63 23.10 4.69
C GLU A 44 11.16 23.41 5.05
N ASP A 45 10.29 22.41 5.08
CA ASP A 45 8.87 22.60 5.31
C ASP A 45 8.55 22.71 6.81
N GLY A 46 8.44 23.94 7.31
CA GLY A 46 8.02 24.30 8.67
C GLY A 46 6.63 23.79 9.10
N ARG A 47 6.03 22.84 8.37
CA ARG A 47 4.79 22.12 8.69
C ARG A 47 4.93 21.06 9.79
N TYR A 48 6.14 20.75 10.26
CA TYR A 48 6.35 19.83 11.40
C TYR A 48 6.13 20.46 12.79
N LYS A 49 5.01 21.15 12.99
CA LYS A 49 4.35 21.08 14.31
C LYS A 49 3.81 19.66 14.43
N ARG A 50 4.62 18.74 14.95
CA ARG A 50 4.30 17.30 15.08
C ARG A 50 2.96 17.10 15.78
N ARG A 51 1.88 16.96 15.00
CA ARG A 51 0.73 16.19 15.47
C ARG A 51 1.25 14.77 15.63
N LEU A 52 1.37 14.33 16.87
CA LEU A 52 1.65 12.93 17.17
C LEU A 52 0.38 12.17 16.83
N PHE A 53 0.45 11.32 15.80
CA PHE A 53 -0.62 10.40 15.48
C PHE A 53 -0.44 9.15 16.34
N GLY A 54 -1.49 8.77 17.05
CA GLY A 54 -1.53 7.57 17.87
C GLY A 54 -2.18 6.40 17.13
N ASN A 55 -2.19 5.25 17.79
CA ASN A 55 -2.90 4.06 17.33
C ASN A 55 -4.42 4.13 17.60
N ASP A 56 -4.87 5.14 18.33
CA ASP A 56 -6.26 5.50 18.59
C ASP A 56 -6.88 6.38 17.48
N GLU A 57 -6.08 6.78 16.48
CA GLU A 57 -6.58 7.49 15.31
C GLU A 57 -7.63 6.65 14.58
N ALA A 58 -8.72 7.30 14.19
CA ALA A 58 -9.84 6.63 13.54
C ALA A 58 -9.57 6.46 12.04
N LEU A 59 -8.60 5.60 11.72
CA LEU A 59 -8.17 5.28 10.36
C LEU A 59 -9.25 4.55 9.56
N ILE A 60 -9.19 4.67 8.24
CA ILE A 60 -10.01 3.90 7.31
C ILE A 60 -9.10 2.94 6.55
N PHE A 61 -9.32 1.64 6.64
CA PHE A 61 -8.61 0.65 5.84
C PHE A 61 -9.54 0.10 4.76
N VAL A 62 -9.13 0.26 3.51
CA VAL A 62 -9.81 -0.34 2.35
C VAL A 62 -9.01 -1.55 1.88
N GLY A 63 -9.67 -2.71 1.90
CA GLY A 63 -9.06 -3.98 1.51
C GLY A 63 -9.97 -4.81 0.63
N GLY A 64 -9.47 -5.97 0.22
CA GLY A 64 -10.21 -6.94 -0.58
C GLY A 64 -9.27 -7.73 -1.49
N ILE A 65 -9.84 -8.65 -2.26
CA ILE A 65 -9.06 -9.32 -3.31
C ILE A 65 -8.71 -8.26 -4.38
N PRO A 66 -7.48 -8.21 -4.91
CA PRO A 66 -7.17 -7.36 -6.06
C PRO A 66 -8.20 -7.52 -7.19
N ARG A 67 -8.44 -6.46 -7.96
CA ARG A 67 -9.48 -6.41 -9.02
C ARG A 67 -10.93 -6.42 -8.54
N SER A 68 -11.19 -6.27 -7.24
CA SER A 68 -12.54 -6.10 -6.69
C SER A 68 -13.05 -4.64 -6.68
N GLY A 69 -12.30 -3.69 -7.24
CA GLY A 69 -12.67 -2.27 -7.25
C GLY A 69 -12.19 -1.45 -6.05
N THR A 70 -11.16 -1.93 -5.34
CA THR A 70 -10.51 -1.20 -4.23
C THR A 70 -9.95 0.17 -4.66
N THR A 71 -9.38 0.28 -5.86
CA THR A 71 -8.93 1.56 -6.40
C THR A 71 -10.09 2.52 -6.71
N LEU A 72 -11.24 2.01 -7.18
CA LEU A 72 -12.41 2.85 -7.43
C LEU A 72 -12.94 3.45 -6.11
N ILE A 73 -13.18 2.62 -5.09
CA ILE A 73 -13.74 3.14 -3.84
C ILE A 73 -12.78 4.11 -3.14
N ARG A 74 -11.46 3.86 -3.16
CA ARG A 74 -10.53 4.82 -2.56
C ARG A 74 -10.48 6.13 -3.33
N ALA A 75 -10.61 6.10 -4.66
CA ALA A 75 -10.67 7.32 -5.46
C ALA A 75 -11.94 8.13 -5.16
N MET A 76 -13.07 7.45 -4.95
CA MET A 76 -14.31 8.10 -4.49
C MET A 76 -14.15 8.69 -3.08
N LEU A 77 -13.42 8.02 -2.19
CA LEU A 77 -13.11 8.56 -0.86
C LEU A 77 -12.14 9.75 -0.91
N ASP A 78 -11.07 9.67 -1.70
CA ASP A 78 -10.08 10.76 -1.91
C ASP A 78 -10.71 12.04 -2.46
N ALA A 79 -11.82 11.92 -3.21
CA ALA A 79 -12.55 13.09 -3.69
C ALA A 79 -13.29 13.85 -2.57
N HIS A 80 -13.45 13.26 -1.38
CA HIS A 80 -14.00 13.95 -0.23
C HIS A 80 -12.94 14.84 0.44
N LYS A 81 -13.19 16.14 0.57
CA LYS A 81 -12.27 17.14 1.16
C LYS A 81 -11.67 16.80 2.54
N ASP A 82 -12.34 15.92 3.29
CA ASP A 82 -11.96 15.54 4.65
C ASP A 82 -11.26 14.16 4.74
N ILE A 83 -11.16 13.43 3.63
CA ILE A 83 -10.59 12.08 3.58
C ILE A 83 -9.39 12.07 2.63
N ARG A 84 -8.30 11.42 3.05
CA ARG A 84 -7.17 11.10 2.16
C ARG A 84 -6.76 9.65 2.33
N CYS A 85 -6.89 8.87 1.26
CA CYS A 85 -6.34 7.53 1.07
C CYS A 85 -4.96 7.58 0.42
N GLY A 86 -4.84 8.20 -0.77
CA GLY A 86 -3.64 8.13 -1.59
C GLY A 86 -3.45 6.77 -2.30
N GLY A 87 -2.32 6.61 -2.99
CA GLY A 87 -1.98 5.36 -3.69
C GLY A 87 -1.60 4.20 -2.75
N GLU A 88 -1.56 2.98 -3.31
CA GLU A 88 -1.05 1.79 -2.63
C GLU A 88 0.35 2.04 -2.07
N THR A 89 0.53 1.74 -0.78
CA THR A 89 1.83 1.93 -0.13
C THR A 89 2.77 0.77 -0.44
N HIS A 90 2.21 -0.43 -0.66
CA HIS A 90 2.89 -1.72 -0.84
C HIS A 90 3.78 -2.17 0.34
N ILE A 91 4.37 -1.23 1.08
CA ILE A 91 5.24 -1.49 2.22
C ILE A 91 4.43 -1.96 3.44
N ILE A 92 3.21 -1.45 3.66
CA ILE A 92 2.36 -1.88 4.77
C ILE A 92 2.02 -3.38 4.69
N PRO A 93 1.46 -3.91 3.58
CA PRO A 93 1.18 -5.34 3.50
C PRO A 93 2.46 -6.20 3.54
N ALA A 94 3.57 -5.74 2.96
CA ALA A 94 4.86 -6.43 3.05
C ALA A 94 5.36 -6.51 4.50
N PHE A 95 5.31 -5.39 5.22
CA PHE A 95 5.68 -5.29 6.63
C PHE A 95 4.81 -6.19 7.52
N LEU A 96 3.48 -6.14 7.35
CA LEU A 96 2.55 -7.01 8.07
C LEU A 96 2.83 -8.49 7.80
N SER A 97 3.13 -8.86 6.55
CA SER A 97 3.48 -10.24 6.21
C SER A 97 4.80 -10.68 6.86
N PHE A 98 5.80 -9.80 6.90
CA PHE A 98 7.09 -10.07 7.52
C PHE A 98 6.94 -10.28 9.04
N MET A 99 6.33 -9.29 9.70
CA MET A 99 6.10 -9.29 11.13
C MET A 99 5.14 -10.41 11.57
N GLY A 100 4.25 -10.85 10.67
CA GLY A 100 3.32 -11.99 10.86
C GLY A 100 3.96 -13.22 11.51
N SER A 101 5.20 -13.54 11.13
CA SER A 101 5.93 -14.69 11.65
C SER A 101 6.37 -14.55 13.12
N TRP A 102 6.40 -13.34 13.66
CA TRP A 102 6.88 -13.03 15.01
C TRP A 102 5.75 -12.85 16.03
N TRP A 103 4.50 -12.71 15.58
CA TRP A 103 3.35 -12.65 16.47
C TRP A 103 3.17 -13.95 17.25
N ASP A 104 2.88 -13.80 18.54
CA ASP A 104 2.50 -14.88 19.44
C ASP A 104 3.57 -15.99 19.55
N GLN A 105 4.82 -15.66 19.21
CA GLN A 105 5.97 -16.55 19.33
C GLN A 105 6.50 -16.60 20.76
N LYS A 106 6.69 -17.80 21.30
CA LYS A 106 7.18 -17.97 22.68
C LYS A 106 8.58 -17.39 22.88
N TRP A 107 9.45 -17.50 21.88
CA TRP A 107 10.83 -17.04 22.02
C TRP A 107 10.96 -15.51 22.03
N THR A 108 10.11 -14.77 21.29
CA THR A 108 10.12 -13.29 21.31
C THR A 108 9.72 -12.81 22.70
N ALA A 109 8.63 -13.37 23.24
CA ALA A 109 8.14 -13.05 24.58
C ALA A 109 9.16 -13.34 25.69
N LEU A 110 9.90 -14.45 25.60
CA LEU A 110 10.96 -14.81 26.56
C LEU A 110 12.13 -13.82 26.57
N ASN A 111 12.30 -13.02 25.52
CA ASN A 111 13.33 -11.98 25.42
C ASN A 111 12.78 -10.57 25.66
N GLY A 112 11.59 -10.45 26.28
CA GLY A 112 10.96 -9.16 26.58
C GLY A 112 10.29 -8.48 25.37
N VAL A 113 10.32 -9.11 24.19
CA VAL A 113 9.62 -8.64 22.99
C VAL A 113 8.22 -9.26 22.97
N THR A 114 7.33 -8.68 23.77
CA THR A 114 5.95 -9.16 23.90
C THR A 114 5.11 -8.81 22.66
N THR A 115 3.94 -9.43 22.51
CA THR A 115 2.97 -9.07 21.48
C THR A 115 2.57 -7.59 21.55
N GLU A 116 2.50 -7.01 22.75
CA GLU A 116 2.22 -5.58 22.96
C GLU A 116 3.34 -4.70 22.39
N VAL A 117 4.60 -4.99 22.71
CA VAL A 117 5.76 -4.28 22.15
C VAL A 117 5.79 -4.35 20.62
N LEU A 118 5.50 -5.52 20.05
CA LEU A 118 5.42 -5.69 18.59
C LEU A 118 4.25 -4.89 17.99
N ASN A 119 3.09 -4.86 18.64
CA ASN A 119 1.94 -4.08 18.20
C ASN A 119 2.24 -2.58 18.24
N ASP A 120 2.85 -2.08 19.31
CA ASP A 120 3.19 -0.66 19.47
C ASP A 120 4.19 -0.23 18.39
N ALA A 121 5.28 -0.98 18.21
CA ALA A 121 6.27 -0.70 17.18
C ALA A 121 5.67 -0.78 15.76
N SER A 122 4.82 -1.78 15.51
CA SER A 122 4.15 -1.94 14.21
C SER A 122 3.15 -0.82 13.92
N SER A 123 2.37 -0.42 14.92
CA SER A 123 1.39 0.66 14.79
C SER A 123 2.08 2.00 14.53
N ALA A 124 3.20 2.27 15.21
CA ALA A 124 4.00 3.46 14.96
C ALA A 124 4.53 3.50 13.52
N PHE A 125 5.08 2.38 13.02
CA PHE A 125 5.55 2.28 11.64
C PHE A 125 4.41 2.53 10.63
N ILE A 126 3.28 1.83 10.79
CA ILE A 126 2.14 1.92 9.88
C ILE A 126 1.56 3.35 9.91
N MET A 127 1.41 3.93 11.10
CA MET A 127 0.87 5.28 11.26
C MET A 127 1.77 6.33 10.61
N GLU A 128 3.10 6.21 10.76
CA GLU A 128 4.05 7.11 10.10
C GLU A 128 3.97 7.02 8.58
N VAL A 129 3.89 5.80 8.03
CA VAL A 129 3.69 5.60 6.59
C VAL A 129 2.40 6.26 6.15
N ILE A 130 1.27 5.93 6.79
CA ILE A 130 -0.06 6.46 6.46
C ILE A 130 -0.10 7.98 6.57
N ALA A 131 0.48 8.59 7.61
CA ALA A 131 0.46 10.03 7.80
C ALA A 131 1.29 10.78 6.74
N LYS A 132 2.44 10.23 6.33
CA LYS A 132 3.45 10.97 5.56
C LYS A 132 3.51 10.66 4.07
N HIS A 133 2.91 9.57 3.59
CA HIS A 133 2.94 9.24 2.16
C HIS A 133 2.04 10.10 1.27
N GLY A 134 1.33 11.09 1.84
CA GLY A 134 0.45 12.00 1.11
C GLY A 134 0.06 13.21 1.96
N LYS A 135 -0.81 14.08 1.41
CA LYS A 135 -1.32 15.26 2.13
C LYS A 135 -2.05 14.84 3.42
N LEU A 136 -1.97 15.65 4.48
CA LEU A 136 -2.75 15.42 5.69
C LEU A 136 -4.23 15.78 5.47
N ALA A 137 -5.12 14.98 6.05
CA ALA A 137 -6.57 15.21 6.06
C ALA A 137 -7.15 14.83 7.44
N PRO A 138 -8.35 15.34 7.80
CA PRO A 138 -9.04 14.97 9.04
C PRO A 138 -9.24 13.46 9.21
N ARG A 139 -9.48 12.74 8.11
CA ARG A 139 -9.64 11.28 8.07
C ARG A 139 -8.58 10.69 7.17
N LEU A 140 -7.68 9.91 7.77
CA LEU A 140 -6.66 9.20 7.02
C LEU A 140 -7.15 7.81 6.64
N CYS A 141 -6.84 7.43 5.40
CA CYS A 141 -7.23 6.18 4.81
C CYS A 141 -5.98 5.48 4.24
N ASN A 142 -6.00 4.15 4.24
CA ASN A 142 -5.04 3.34 3.53
C ASN A 142 -5.79 2.33 2.64
N LYS A 143 -5.38 2.24 1.38
CA LYS A 143 -5.83 1.18 0.47
C LYS A 143 -4.63 0.39 0.02
N ASP A 144 -4.54 -0.83 0.52
CA ASP A 144 -3.60 -1.87 0.08
C ASP A 144 -4.39 -3.19 0.10
N PRO A 145 -4.73 -3.81 -1.04
CA PRO A 145 -5.72 -4.91 -1.08
C PRO A 145 -5.40 -6.03 -0.09
N TYR A 146 -4.13 -6.40 0.03
CA TYR A 146 -3.66 -7.50 0.87
C TYR A 146 -3.62 -7.21 2.37
N THR A 147 -3.79 -5.96 2.81
CA THR A 147 -3.96 -5.65 4.25
C THR A 147 -5.20 -6.35 4.83
N ALA A 148 -6.18 -6.65 3.97
CA ALA A 148 -7.38 -7.39 4.32
C ALA A 148 -7.07 -8.81 4.87
N LEU A 149 -5.94 -9.40 4.51
CA LEU A 149 -5.50 -10.71 5.03
C LEU A 149 -5.02 -10.65 6.48
N GLN A 150 -4.73 -9.44 6.98
CA GLN A 150 -4.13 -9.18 8.29
C GLN A 150 -5.05 -8.32 9.17
N LEU A 151 -6.35 -8.30 8.88
CA LEU A 151 -7.36 -7.54 9.65
C LEU A 151 -7.32 -7.82 11.16
N PRO A 152 -7.15 -9.06 11.65
CA PRO A 152 -7.05 -9.30 13.08
C PRO A 152 -5.83 -8.59 13.73
N ALA A 153 -4.70 -8.53 13.03
CA ALA A 153 -3.53 -7.81 13.52
C ALA A 153 -3.77 -6.29 13.50
N LEU A 154 -4.31 -5.77 12.40
CA LEU A 154 -4.66 -4.35 12.29
C LEU A 154 -5.70 -3.91 13.33
N HIS A 155 -6.68 -4.76 13.66
CA HIS A 155 -7.69 -4.45 14.67
C HIS A 155 -7.12 -4.42 16.08
N ARG A 156 -6.14 -5.30 16.38
CA ARG A 156 -5.40 -5.24 17.65
C ARG A 156 -4.55 -3.97 17.74
N MET A 157 -3.95 -3.53 16.64
CA MET A 157 -3.10 -2.33 16.61
C MET A 157 -3.93 -1.04 16.64
N PHE A 158 -5.01 -0.96 15.87
CA PHE A 158 -5.81 0.24 15.66
C PHE A 158 -7.27 0.00 16.04
N PRO A 159 -7.61 0.05 17.34
CA PRO A 159 -8.94 -0.33 17.83
C PRO A 159 -10.07 0.58 17.32
N ASN A 160 -9.77 1.84 16.99
CA ASN A 160 -10.75 2.82 16.48
C ASN A 160 -10.83 2.85 14.94
N ALA A 161 -10.03 2.03 14.26
CA ALA A 161 -10.03 1.99 12.81
C ALA A 161 -11.29 1.29 12.27
N LYS A 162 -11.71 1.74 11.09
CA LYS A 162 -12.86 1.20 10.36
C LYS A 162 -12.40 0.51 9.09
N TYR A 163 -12.95 -0.67 8.84
CA TYR A 163 -12.51 -1.56 7.77
C TYR A 163 -13.58 -1.68 6.70
N ILE A 164 -13.25 -1.31 5.46
CA ILE A 164 -14.08 -1.48 4.28
C ILE A 164 -13.52 -2.66 3.48
N LEU A 165 -14.34 -3.69 3.28
CA LEU A 165 -13.99 -4.85 2.48
C LEU A 165 -14.73 -4.82 1.14
N MET A 166 -13.97 -4.70 0.05
CA MET A 166 -14.49 -4.76 -1.30
C MET A 166 -14.77 -6.21 -1.71
N LEU A 167 -15.99 -6.44 -2.17
CA LEU A 167 -16.47 -7.72 -2.69
C LEU A 167 -16.87 -7.55 -4.15
N ARG A 168 -16.53 -8.53 -4.99
CA ARG A 168 -16.90 -8.59 -6.41
C ARG A 168 -17.09 -10.05 -6.80
N ASP A 169 -17.90 -10.31 -7.82
CA ASP A 169 -18.03 -11.65 -8.39
C ASP A 169 -16.65 -12.26 -8.69
N GLY A 170 -16.36 -13.41 -8.07
CA GLY A 170 -15.08 -14.09 -8.21
C GLY A 170 -14.73 -14.43 -9.66
N ARG A 171 -15.72 -14.69 -10.51
CA ARG A 171 -15.51 -14.95 -11.95
C ARG A 171 -15.01 -13.69 -12.64
N ALA A 172 -15.55 -12.53 -12.30
CA ALA A 172 -15.11 -11.25 -12.84
C ALA A 172 -13.69 -10.89 -12.37
N ILE A 173 -13.36 -11.20 -11.11
CA ILE A 173 -12.00 -11.04 -10.57
C ILE A 173 -11.02 -11.92 -11.35
N VAL A 174 -11.29 -13.23 -11.45
CA VAL A 174 -10.40 -14.19 -12.15
C VAL A 174 -10.22 -13.81 -13.61
N HIS A 175 -11.30 -13.46 -14.31
CA HIS A 175 -11.23 -12.97 -15.68
C HIS A 175 -10.31 -11.74 -15.79
N SER A 176 -10.49 -10.75 -14.90
CA SER A 176 -9.68 -9.53 -14.89
C SER A 176 -8.20 -9.80 -14.60
N LEU A 177 -7.89 -10.75 -13.71
CA LEU A 177 -6.52 -11.16 -13.40
C LEU A 177 -5.82 -11.80 -14.60
N ILE A 178 -6.51 -12.71 -15.30
CA ILE A 178 -5.98 -13.41 -16.48
C ILE A 178 -5.76 -12.43 -17.63
N ASP A 179 -6.79 -11.63 -17.95
CA ASP A 179 -6.77 -10.69 -19.09
C ASP A 179 -5.69 -9.61 -18.95
N ARG A 180 -5.51 -9.08 -17.74
CA ARG A 180 -4.54 -8.01 -17.44
C ARG A 180 -3.17 -8.52 -17.01
N GLN A 181 -2.98 -9.85 -16.95
CA GLN A 181 -1.73 -10.50 -16.50
C GLN A 181 -1.22 -9.97 -15.15
N VAL A 182 -2.13 -9.68 -14.22
CA VAL A 182 -1.76 -9.11 -12.91
C VAL A 182 -1.20 -10.24 -12.04
N PRO A 183 0.06 -10.12 -11.55
CA PRO A 183 0.64 -11.14 -10.70
C PRO A 183 -0.08 -11.17 -9.34
N VAL A 184 -0.69 -12.31 -9.02
CA VAL A 184 -1.29 -12.53 -7.70
C VAL A 184 -0.28 -13.21 -6.80
N MET A 185 0.42 -12.42 -6.00
CA MET A 185 1.35 -12.92 -4.99
C MET A 185 0.60 -13.66 -3.88
N GLY A 186 1.06 -14.87 -3.53
CA GLY A 186 0.67 -15.56 -2.31
C GLY A 186 -0.63 -16.38 -2.33
N TRP A 187 -1.27 -16.56 -3.50
CA TRP A 187 -2.42 -17.46 -3.64
C TRP A 187 -1.96 -18.83 -4.13
N ASN A 188 -1.61 -19.71 -3.19
CA ASN A 188 -1.49 -21.14 -3.50
C ASN A 188 -2.88 -21.74 -3.64
N VAL A 189 -3.48 -21.59 -4.82
CA VAL A 189 -4.81 -22.14 -5.15
C VAL A 189 -4.83 -23.67 -5.20
N SER A 190 -3.67 -24.31 -5.15
CA SER A 190 -3.51 -25.77 -5.10
C SER A 190 -3.94 -26.37 -3.76
N ASP A 191 -4.02 -25.55 -2.71
CA ASP A 191 -4.45 -25.98 -1.37
C ASP A 191 -5.78 -25.30 -0.98
N PRO A 192 -6.91 -26.02 -1.06
CA PRO A 192 -8.22 -25.51 -0.66
C PRO A 192 -8.30 -25.07 0.79
N GLN A 193 -7.46 -25.62 1.68
CA GLN A 193 -7.48 -25.32 3.11
C GLN A 193 -6.94 -23.91 3.40
N VAL A 194 -5.91 -23.48 2.66
CA VAL A 194 -5.39 -22.10 2.72
C VAL A 194 -6.46 -21.08 2.33
N ILE A 195 -7.32 -21.40 1.36
CA ILE A 195 -8.43 -20.53 0.94
C ILE A 195 -9.49 -20.46 2.05
N TYR A 196 -9.83 -21.60 2.66
CA TYR A 196 -10.83 -21.68 3.72
C TYR A 196 -10.40 -20.95 5.00
N GLU A 197 -9.16 -21.14 5.45
CA GLU A 197 -8.60 -20.49 6.64
C GLU A 197 -8.53 -18.96 6.46
N ARG A 198 -8.16 -18.50 5.26
CA ARG A 198 -8.16 -17.06 4.94
C ARG A 198 -9.56 -16.48 4.93
N ARG A 199 -10.57 -17.22 4.43
CA ARG A 199 -11.98 -16.81 4.49
C ARG A 199 -12.46 -16.63 5.93
N ALA A 200 -12.17 -17.60 6.80
CA ALA A 200 -12.55 -17.56 8.20
C ALA A 200 -11.95 -16.36 8.95
N ASN A 201 -10.76 -15.89 8.56
CA ASN A 201 -10.15 -14.70 9.17
C ASN A 201 -10.94 -13.40 8.90
N TYR A 202 -11.60 -13.26 7.75
CA TYR A 202 -12.43 -12.10 7.45
C TYR A 202 -13.71 -12.06 8.32
N GLU A 203 -14.25 -13.22 8.68
CA GLU A 203 -15.52 -13.33 9.41
C GLU A 203 -15.38 -13.00 10.90
N ARG A 204 -14.14 -12.89 11.42
CA ARG A 204 -13.87 -12.62 12.84
C ARG A 204 -13.84 -11.14 13.21
N ILE A 205 -13.70 -10.24 12.23
CA ILE A 205 -13.62 -8.79 12.44
C ILE A 205 -14.84 -8.15 11.79
N SER A 206 -15.48 -7.23 12.50
CA SER A 206 -16.58 -6.45 11.95
C SER A 206 -16.07 -5.57 10.81
N THR A 207 -16.34 -5.97 9.57
CA THR A 207 -15.99 -5.22 8.37
C THR A 207 -17.26 -4.72 7.67
N PHE A 208 -17.17 -3.55 7.04
CA PHE A 208 -18.23 -3.02 6.22
C PHE A 208 -18.05 -3.50 4.78
N HIS A 209 -18.97 -4.35 4.32
CA HIS A 209 -18.90 -4.91 2.99
C HIS A 209 -19.45 -3.95 1.93
N VAL A 210 -18.65 -3.69 0.90
CA VAL A 210 -19.07 -2.95 -0.30
C VAL A 210 -19.00 -3.88 -1.50
N TYR A 211 -20.15 -4.10 -2.13
CA TYR A 211 -20.24 -4.90 -3.35
C TYR A 211 -19.97 -4.00 -4.56
N TYR A 212 -18.94 -4.32 -5.32
CA TYR A 212 -18.53 -3.59 -6.53
C TYR A 212 -19.71 -3.35 -7.48
N GLU A 213 -20.52 -4.38 -7.72
CA GLU A 213 -21.65 -4.32 -8.65
C GLU A 213 -22.71 -3.31 -8.18
N ARG A 214 -22.92 -3.19 -6.87
CA ARG A 214 -23.82 -2.17 -6.31
C ARG A 214 -23.20 -0.78 -6.37
N LEU A 215 -21.91 -0.67 -6.07
CA LEU A 215 -21.19 0.60 -6.09
C LEU A 215 -21.23 1.24 -7.49
N VAL A 216 -21.03 0.45 -8.55
CA VAL A 216 -21.07 0.98 -9.93
C VAL A 216 -22.48 1.23 -10.44
N GLN A 217 -23.48 0.47 -9.99
CA GLN A 217 -24.87 0.62 -10.44
C GLN A 217 -25.63 1.72 -9.67
N ARG A 218 -25.30 1.93 -8.40
CA ARG A 218 -25.99 2.84 -7.47
C ARG A 218 -24.98 3.60 -6.60
N PRO A 219 -24.06 4.38 -7.20
CA PRO A 219 -22.92 4.97 -6.50
C PRO A 219 -23.34 5.89 -5.35
N GLU A 220 -24.37 6.73 -5.53
CA GLU A 220 -24.84 7.62 -4.47
C GLU A 220 -25.32 6.87 -3.23
N ILE A 221 -26.17 5.86 -3.42
CA ILE A 221 -26.73 5.07 -2.32
C ILE A 221 -25.62 4.34 -1.56
N GLU A 222 -24.68 3.72 -2.27
CA GLU A 222 -23.57 3.02 -1.64
C GLU A 222 -22.60 3.99 -0.96
N MET A 223 -22.26 5.13 -1.57
CA MET A 223 -21.37 6.12 -0.95
C MET A 223 -21.98 6.79 0.28
N ARG A 224 -23.29 7.05 0.31
CA ARG A 224 -23.97 7.50 1.53
C ARG A 224 -23.81 6.50 2.67
N ARG A 225 -23.94 5.20 2.38
CA ARG A 225 -23.75 4.13 3.39
C ARG A 225 -22.29 4.03 3.84
N VAL A 226 -21.34 4.13 2.91
CA VAL A 226 -19.90 4.11 3.20
C VAL A 226 -19.50 5.29 4.07
N LEU A 227 -19.87 6.52 3.70
CA LEU A 227 -19.54 7.74 4.45
C LEU A 227 -20.18 7.74 5.84
N ALA A 228 -21.45 7.31 5.94
CA ALA A 228 -22.10 7.10 7.24
C ALA A 228 -21.36 6.07 8.09
N PHE A 229 -20.89 4.96 7.50
CA PHE A 229 -20.09 3.98 8.23
C PHE A 229 -18.76 4.57 8.72
N VAL A 230 -18.09 5.43 7.94
CA VAL A 230 -16.81 6.03 8.36
C VAL A 230 -16.93 7.33 9.16
N ASP A 231 -18.14 7.67 9.61
CA ASP A 231 -18.50 8.88 10.38
C ASP A 231 -18.14 10.19 9.66
N VAL A 232 -18.35 10.25 8.34
CA VAL A 232 -18.12 11.45 7.52
C VAL A 232 -19.44 11.88 6.87
N PRO A 233 -19.78 13.18 6.87
CA PRO A 233 -20.95 13.68 6.14
C PRO A 233 -20.90 13.34 4.65
N PHE A 234 -22.06 13.21 4.02
CA PHE A 234 -22.08 13.02 2.57
C PHE A 234 -21.62 14.29 1.85
N SER A 235 -20.73 14.14 0.86
CA SER A 235 -20.42 15.16 -0.16
C SER A 235 -20.71 14.59 -1.55
N GLU A 236 -21.24 15.41 -2.46
CA GLU A 236 -21.44 15.02 -3.86
C GLU A 236 -20.11 14.77 -4.59
N ASP A 237 -19.01 15.37 -4.14
CA ASP A 237 -17.68 15.26 -4.77
C ASP A 237 -17.24 13.80 -4.96
N VAL A 238 -17.65 12.90 -4.07
CA VAL A 238 -17.32 11.46 -4.13
C VAL A 238 -17.89 10.77 -5.36
N LEU A 239 -18.96 11.32 -5.96
CA LEU A 239 -19.56 10.83 -7.21
C LEU A 239 -18.81 11.37 -8.43
N HIS A 240 -18.09 12.49 -8.27
CA HIS A 240 -17.35 13.21 -9.29
C HIS A 240 -15.82 12.99 -9.19
N HIS A 241 -15.39 11.86 -8.62
CA HIS A 241 -13.97 11.53 -8.40
C HIS A 241 -13.08 11.62 -9.65
N HIS A 242 -13.65 11.36 -10.84
CA HIS A 242 -12.94 11.46 -12.11
C HIS A 242 -12.55 12.90 -12.48
N GLU A 243 -13.27 13.90 -11.97
CA GLU A 243 -12.97 15.34 -12.15
C GLU A 243 -11.86 15.82 -11.19
N GLN A 244 -11.53 15.00 -10.18
CA GLN A 244 -10.54 15.29 -9.15
C GLN A 244 -9.19 14.57 -9.37
N ILE A 245 -9.06 13.82 -10.48
CA ILE A 245 -7.81 13.16 -10.88
C ILE A 245 -6.73 14.22 -11.12
N GLY A 246 -5.56 14.04 -10.49
CA GLY A 246 -4.43 14.99 -10.57
C GLY A 246 -4.58 16.21 -9.65
N LYS A 247 -5.66 16.30 -8.87
CA LYS A 247 -5.85 17.33 -7.82
C LYS A 247 -5.84 16.69 -6.43
N GLU A 248 -6.92 15.99 -6.10
CA GLU A 248 -7.10 15.29 -4.82
C GLU A 248 -6.97 13.77 -4.98
N VAL A 249 -7.33 13.25 -6.16
CA VAL A 249 -7.13 11.83 -6.49
C VAL A 249 -5.81 11.67 -7.23
N ASP A 250 -4.81 11.12 -6.54
CA ASP A 250 -3.53 10.74 -7.15
C ASP A 250 -3.56 9.26 -7.55
N LEU A 251 -3.41 8.94 -8.84
CA LEU A 251 -3.34 7.58 -9.38
C LEU A 251 -1.92 7.34 -9.89
N ASN A 252 -1.18 6.44 -9.26
CA ASN A 252 0.13 6.06 -9.78
C ASN A 252 -0.02 5.14 -11.00
N SER A 253 0.92 5.23 -11.94
CA SER A 253 1.04 4.35 -13.11
C SER A 253 0.93 2.86 -12.78
N TYR A 254 1.50 2.38 -11.67
CA TYR A 254 1.34 0.99 -11.23
C TYR A 254 -0.11 0.61 -10.92
N GLU A 255 -0.91 1.54 -10.37
CA GLU A 255 -2.31 1.26 -10.06
C GLU A 255 -3.18 1.24 -11.31
N SER A 256 -2.86 2.01 -12.35
CA SER A 256 -3.62 1.98 -13.61
C SER A 256 -3.42 0.69 -14.41
N PHE A 257 -2.29 0.01 -14.23
CA PHE A 257 -2.08 -1.35 -14.78
C PHE A 257 -2.84 -2.44 -14.00
N ILE A 258 -3.10 -2.20 -12.72
CA ILE A 258 -3.70 -3.18 -11.78
C ILE A 258 -5.19 -2.88 -11.52
N SER A 259 -5.78 -1.81 -12.07
CA SER A 259 -7.19 -1.37 -11.87
C SER A 259 -8.12 -1.67 -13.04
#